data_AF-A0A094MDF5-F1
#
_entry.id   AF-A0A094MDF5-F1
#
_cell.length_a   1.000
_cell.length_b   1.000
_cell.length_c   1.000
_cell.angle_alpha   90.00
_cell.angle_beta   90.00
_cell.angle_gamma   90.00
#
_symmetry.space_group_name_H-M   'P 1'
#
loop_
_entity.id
_entity.type
_entity.pdbx_description
1 polymer ?
#
loop_
_entity_poly.entity_id
_entity_poly.type
_entity_poly.pdbx_seq_one_letter_code
_entity_poly.pdbx_strand_id
1 'polypeptide(L)'
;ISHIGKLKDFLLQHRKDYINAYSHIMSEYVRMTDTERDQIDQDAQIFMRTCADAIHQLRTEAHKGVQSAQVKEHRTAVLDFIEDYLKRVCKLYSEQRAIRVKRVIDKKRLSRLEPEQSNVSKSPLSPEKSLQNPLDDTEDKLSAEDSKDRNLPDAQSNVGLWGDGKGEDELSPEEIQM
;
A
#
# COMPACT_ATOMS: atom_id res chain seq x y z
N ILE A 1 -25.26 13.18 3.57
CA ILE A 1 -24.61 13.41 4.89
C ILE A 1 -24.30 12.11 5.62
N SER A 2 -25.29 11.27 5.96
CA SER A 2 -25.08 10.00 6.70
C SER A 2 -23.97 9.12 6.08
N HIS A 3 -23.97 8.96 4.75
CA HIS A 3 -22.94 8.20 4.04
C HIS A 3 -21.52 8.76 4.29
N ILE A 4 -21.30 10.07 4.12
CA ILE A 4 -20.02 10.72 4.40
C ILE A 4 -19.58 10.49 5.86
N GLY A 5 -20.54 10.51 6.79
CA GLY A 5 -20.31 10.16 8.20
C GLY A 5 -19.82 8.71 8.37
N LYS A 6 -20.46 7.75 7.71
CA LYS A 6 -20.03 6.34 7.74
C LYS A 6 -18.60 6.16 7.25
N LEU A 7 -18.19 6.86 6.19
CA LEU A 7 -16.79 6.83 5.73
C LEU A 7 -15.84 7.37 6.80
N LYS A 8 -16.16 8.52 7.41
CA LYS A 8 -15.36 9.09 8.49
C LYS A 8 -15.18 8.10 9.64
N ASP A 9 -16.27 7.49 10.09
CA ASP A 9 -16.26 6.57 11.22
C ASP A 9 -15.46 5.31 10.88
N PHE A 10 -15.62 4.77 9.67
CA PHE A 10 -14.81 3.66 9.15
C PHE A 10 -13.30 3.99 9.16
N LEU A 11 -12.92 5.15 8.63
CA LEU A 11 -11.51 5.59 8.59
C LEU A 11 -10.90 5.78 9.98
N LEU A 12 -11.70 6.22 10.95
CA LEU A 12 -11.25 6.38 12.33
C LEU A 12 -11.13 5.03 13.04
N GLN A 13 -12.10 4.15 12.84
CA GLN A 13 -12.15 2.81 13.42
C GLN A 13 -10.94 1.98 13.01
N HIS A 14 -10.57 2.01 11.73
CA HIS A 14 -9.46 1.22 11.19
C HIS A 14 -8.12 1.97 11.15
N ARG A 15 -8.06 3.22 11.65
CA ARG A 15 -6.88 4.09 11.54
C ARG A 15 -5.60 3.40 11.99
N LYS A 16 -5.64 2.75 13.16
CA LYS A 16 -4.45 2.13 13.77
C LYS A 16 -3.91 1.01 12.89
N ASP A 17 -4.76 0.09 12.45
CA ASP A 17 -4.35 -1.08 11.68
C ASP A 17 -3.97 -0.72 10.25
N TYR A 18 -4.63 0.30 9.70
CA TYR A 18 -4.31 0.88 8.40
C TYR A 18 -2.92 1.54 8.39
N ILE A 19 -2.60 2.43 9.33
CA ILE A 19 -1.30 3.12 9.34
C ILE A 19 -0.16 2.24 9.90
N ASN A 20 -0.45 1.31 10.80
CA ASN A 20 0.56 0.65 11.64
C ASN A 20 0.84 -0.79 11.18
N ALA A 21 1.43 -0.92 9.99
CA ALA A 21 1.83 -2.22 9.42
C ALA A 21 2.87 -3.00 10.28
N TYR A 22 3.50 -2.37 11.27
CA TYR A 22 4.71 -2.86 11.92
C TYR A 22 4.68 -2.89 13.46
N SER A 23 3.50 -2.86 14.08
CA SER A 23 3.41 -2.98 15.53
C SER A 23 3.75 -4.42 15.98
N HIS A 24 5.04 -4.75 16.13
CA HIS A 24 5.53 -6.00 16.72
C HIS A 24 5.02 -6.25 18.16
N ILE A 25 4.44 -5.22 18.79
CA ILE A 25 3.90 -5.27 20.16
C ILE A 25 2.45 -5.79 20.20
N MET A 26 1.75 -5.86 19.05
CA MET A 26 0.37 -6.38 19.01
C MET A 26 0.31 -7.75 18.35
N SER A 27 -0.42 -8.66 19.01
CA SER A 27 -0.70 -10.05 18.61
C SER A 27 -0.93 -10.20 17.11
N GLU A 28 -0.40 -11.28 16.55
CA GLU A 28 -0.43 -11.68 15.14
C GLU A 28 -1.86 -11.82 14.58
N TYR A 29 -2.86 -11.94 15.47
CA TYR A 29 -4.25 -12.19 15.12
C TYR A 29 -5.07 -10.96 14.68
N VAL A 30 -4.54 -9.73 14.82
CA VAL A 30 -5.26 -8.49 14.50
C VAL A 30 -4.35 -7.50 13.76
N ARG A 31 -3.94 -7.85 12.54
CA ARG A 31 -3.27 -6.89 11.65
C ARG A 31 -3.87 -6.97 10.25
N MET A 32 -4.27 -5.81 9.72
CA MET A 32 -4.58 -5.71 8.30
C MET A 32 -3.36 -6.10 7.45
N THR A 33 -3.62 -6.83 6.38
CA THR A 33 -2.68 -7.13 5.30
C THR A 33 -2.52 -5.92 4.37
N ASP A 34 -1.47 -5.92 3.55
CA ASP A 34 -1.26 -4.83 2.58
C ASP A 34 -2.37 -4.81 1.51
N THR A 35 -2.85 -5.98 1.07
CA THR A 35 -3.99 -6.09 0.16
C THR A 35 -5.26 -5.47 0.74
N GLU A 36 -5.57 -5.72 2.02
CA GLU A 36 -6.72 -5.09 2.68
C GLU A 36 -6.58 -3.57 2.77
N ARG A 37 -5.36 -3.05 3.00
CA ARG A 37 -5.11 -1.60 3.00
C ARG A 37 -5.30 -1.00 1.61
N ASP A 38 -4.88 -1.70 0.57
CA ASP A 38 -5.04 -1.25 -0.82
C ASP A 38 -6.52 -1.30 -1.24
N GLN A 39 -7.29 -2.28 -0.75
CA GLN A 39 -8.74 -2.31 -0.94
C GLN A 39 -9.42 -1.11 -0.25
N ILE A 40 -9.05 -0.80 0.99
CA ILE A 40 -9.55 0.42 1.67
C ILE A 40 -9.25 1.67 0.84
N ASP A 41 -8.05 1.77 0.25
CA ASP A 41 -7.69 2.92 -0.59
C ASP A 41 -8.56 3.03 -1.84
N GLN A 42 -8.80 1.90 -2.52
CA GLN A 42 -9.65 1.85 -3.69
C GLN A 42 -11.09 2.23 -3.35
N ASP A 43 -11.65 1.61 -2.32
CA ASP A 43 -13.03 1.81 -1.89
C ASP A 43 -13.26 3.24 -1.41
N ALA A 44 -12.33 3.80 -0.62
CA ALA A 44 -12.39 5.18 -0.16
C ALA A 44 -12.37 6.16 -1.35
N GLN A 45 -11.52 5.93 -2.35
CA GLN A 45 -11.45 6.77 -3.55
C GLN A 45 -12.76 6.73 -4.35
N ILE A 46 -13.30 5.53 -4.58
CA ILE A 46 -14.58 5.35 -5.27
C ILE A 46 -15.69 6.05 -4.48
N PHE A 47 -15.74 5.84 -3.17
CA PHE A 47 -16.75 6.44 -2.30
C PHE A 47 -16.72 7.97 -2.34
N MET A 48 -15.52 8.57 -2.21
CA MET A 48 -15.35 10.02 -2.22
C MET A 48 -15.78 10.61 -3.56
N ARG A 49 -15.43 9.96 -4.68
CA ARG A 49 -15.86 10.37 -6.02
C ARG A 49 -17.38 10.31 -6.17
N THR A 50 -17.99 9.18 -5.81
CA THR A 50 -19.45 9.01 -5.85
C THR A 50 -20.18 10.07 -5.01
N CYS A 51 -19.65 10.44 -3.83
CA CYS A 51 -20.22 11.51 -3.02
C CYS A 51 -20.08 12.88 -3.68
N ALA A 52 -18.94 13.18 -4.29
CA ALA A 52 -18.73 14.43 -5.00
C ALA A 52 -19.70 14.54 -6.20
N ASP A 53 -19.82 13.48 -7.00
CA ASP A 53 -20.73 13.43 -8.15
C ASP A 53 -22.19 13.62 -7.71
N ALA A 54 -22.62 12.96 -6.64
CA ALA A 54 -23.96 13.13 -6.09
C ALA A 54 -24.23 14.57 -5.60
N ILE A 55 -23.25 15.22 -4.96
CA ILE A 55 -23.37 16.63 -4.55
C ILE A 55 -23.47 17.55 -5.78
N HIS A 56 -22.68 17.28 -6.83
CA HIS A 56 -22.76 18.03 -8.08
C HIS A 56 -24.12 17.88 -8.77
N GLN A 57 -24.64 16.65 -8.87
CA GLN A 57 -25.99 16.39 -9.40
C GLN A 57 -27.05 17.15 -8.59
N LEU A 58 -27.01 17.05 -7.26
CA LEU A 58 -27.93 17.79 -6.39
C LEU A 58 -27.84 19.31 -6.59
N ARG A 59 -26.64 19.88 -6.82
CA ARG A 59 -26.49 21.31 -7.14
C ARG A 59 -27.21 21.68 -8.43
N THR A 60 -27.11 20.86 -9.48
CA THR A 60 -27.81 21.13 -10.75
C THR A 60 -29.33 21.05 -10.62
N GLU A 61 -29.84 20.28 -9.66
CA GLU A 61 -31.27 20.09 -9.42
C GLU A 61 -31.84 21.07 -8.39
N ALA A 62 -31.03 21.54 -7.46
CA ALA A 62 -31.45 22.33 -6.30
C ALA A 62 -32.20 23.62 -6.64
N HIS A 63 -31.99 24.17 -7.84
CA HIS A 63 -32.64 25.40 -8.28
C HIS A 63 -33.78 25.18 -9.28
N LYS A 64 -33.98 23.97 -9.79
CA LYS A 64 -35.06 23.64 -10.73
C LYS A 64 -36.41 23.86 -10.05
N GLY A 65 -37.29 24.64 -10.68
CA GLY A 65 -38.64 24.92 -10.18
C GLY A 65 -38.72 25.79 -8.92
N VAL A 66 -37.60 26.36 -8.43
CA VAL A 66 -37.59 27.24 -7.25
C VAL A 66 -37.71 28.70 -7.68
N GLN A 67 -38.75 29.39 -7.20
CA GLN A 67 -38.93 30.81 -7.47
C GLN A 67 -38.41 31.72 -6.35
N SER A 68 -38.48 31.28 -5.08
CA SER A 68 -38.00 32.06 -3.94
C SER A 68 -36.48 32.14 -3.87
N ALA A 69 -35.94 33.36 -3.81
CA ALA A 69 -34.50 33.61 -3.64
C ALA A 69 -33.96 33.04 -2.33
N GLN A 70 -34.70 33.20 -1.22
CA GLN A 70 -34.33 32.65 0.09
C GLN A 70 -34.15 31.14 0.04
N VAL A 71 -35.05 30.43 -0.67
CA VAL A 71 -34.96 28.96 -0.79
C VAL A 71 -33.75 28.55 -1.63
N LYS A 72 -33.41 29.29 -2.69
CA LYS A 72 -32.20 29.03 -3.49
C LYS A 72 -30.93 29.22 -2.66
N GLU A 73 -30.84 30.30 -1.90
CA GLU A 73 -29.71 30.60 -1.03
C GLU A 73 -29.56 29.52 0.06
N HIS A 74 -30.65 29.19 0.76
CA HIS A 74 -30.64 28.13 1.77
C HIS A 74 -30.15 26.79 1.21
N ARG A 75 -30.69 26.35 0.06
CA ARG A 75 -30.28 25.08 -0.57
C ARG A 75 -28.81 25.10 -0.97
N THR A 76 -28.31 26.23 -1.47
CA THR A 76 -26.91 26.41 -1.84
C THR A 76 -26.02 26.29 -0.60
N ALA A 77 -26.34 27.03 0.47
CA ALA A 77 -25.59 26.98 1.72
C ALA A 77 -25.55 25.57 2.34
N VAL A 78 -26.66 24.82 2.28
CA VAL A 78 -26.69 23.42 2.73
C VAL A 78 -25.76 22.55 1.89
N LEU A 79 -25.77 22.68 0.56
CA LEU A 79 -24.90 21.90 -0.31
C LEU A 79 -23.42 22.23 -0.10
N ASP A 80 -23.08 23.50 0.10
CA ASP A 80 -21.72 23.93 0.41
C ASP A 80 -21.24 23.36 1.75
N PHE A 81 -22.10 23.36 2.78
CA PHE A 81 -21.78 22.73 4.06
C PHE A 81 -21.54 21.21 3.94
N ILE A 82 -22.31 20.52 3.09
CA ILE A 82 -22.14 19.09 2.82
C ILE A 82 -20.83 18.83 2.07
N GLU A 83 -20.52 19.64 1.06
CA GLU A 83 -19.28 19.54 0.31
C GLU A 83 -18.06 19.78 1.20
N ASP A 84 -18.10 20.80 2.05
CA ASP A 84 -17.02 21.07 3.00
C ASP A 84 -16.87 19.95 4.02
N TYR A 85 -17.96 19.30 4.42
CA TYR A 85 -17.87 18.11 5.25
C TYR A 85 -17.19 16.95 4.51
N LEU A 86 -17.53 16.70 3.24
CA LEU A 86 -16.82 15.72 2.41
C LEU A 86 -15.33 16.05 2.31
N LYS A 87 -14.96 17.30 1.99
CA LYS A 87 -13.56 17.76 1.90
C LYS A 87 -12.79 17.49 3.19
N ARG A 88 -13.39 17.72 4.36
CA ARG A 88 -12.76 17.41 5.66
C ARG A 88 -12.51 15.91 5.84
N VAL A 89 -13.43 15.04 5.41
CA VAL A 89 -13.24 13.58 5.46
C VAL A 89 -12.19 13.13 4.44
N CYS A 90 -12.18 13.70 3.23
CA CYS A 90 -11.14 13.43 2.24
C CYS A 90 -9.74 13.78 2.78
N LYS A 91 -9.61 14.94 3.44
CA LYS A 91 -8.35 15.37 4.08
C LYS A 91 -7.90 14.35 5.13
N LEU A 92 -8.81 13.90 6.00
CA LEU A 92 -8.52 12.88 7.01
C LEU A 92 -7.98 11.60 6.37
N TYR A 93 -8.59 11.12 5.29
CA TYR A 93 -8.09 9.96 4.55
C TYR A 93 -6.71 10.20 3.93
N SER A 94 -6.52 11.31 3.22
CA SER A 94 -5.25 11.64 2.57
C SER A 94 -4.09 11.74 3.56
N GLU A 95 -4.33 12.28 4.75
CA GLU A 95 -3.35 12.32 5.84
C GLU A 95 -2.97 10.91 6.32
N GLN A 96 -3.95 10.02 6.50
CA GLN A 96 -3.66 8.61 6.85
C GLN A 96 -2.84 7.91 5.77
N ARG A 97 -3.21 8.09 4.49
CA ARG A 97 -2.50 7.50 3.35
C ARG A 97 -1.06 8.03 3.25
N ALA A 98 -0.84 9.31 3.48
CA ALA A 98 0.50 9.90 3.50
C ALA A 98 1.39 9.24 4.57
N ILE A 99 0.84 9.02 5.78
CA ILE A 99 1.55 8.31 6.85
C ILE A 99 1.87 6.87 6.43
N ARG A 100 0.91 6.15 5.82
CA ARG A 100 1.12 4.78 5.31
C ARG A 100 2.25 4.74 4.30
N VAL A 101 2.20 5.61 3.27
CA VAL A 101 3.22 5.70 2.22
C VAL A 101 4.58 6.01 2.80
N LYS A 102 4.67 6.99 3.71
CA LYS A 102 5.93 7.33 4.40
C LYS A 102 6.52 6.10 5.12
N ARG A 103 5.70 5.34 5.85
CA ARG A 103 6.15 4.14 6.57
C ARG A 103 6.60 3.01 5.63
N VAL A 104 5.92 2.82 4.51
CA VAL A 104 6.34 1.84 3.48
C VAL A 104 7.69 2.23 2.88
N ILE A 105 7.92 3.52 2.60
CA ILE A 105 9.20 4.02 2.10
C ILE A 105 10.29 3.85 3.15
N ASP A 106 10.05 4.25 4.40
CA ASP A 106 11.02 4.12 5.49
C ASP A 106 11.41 2.67 5.73
N LYS A 107 10.47 1.71 5.62
CA LYS A 107 10.77 0.27 5.65
C LYS A 107 11.73 -0.14 4.52
N LYS A 108 11.43 0.25 3.28
CA LYS A 108 12.28 -0.06 2.12
C LYS A 108 13.68 0.54 2.26
N ARG A 109 13.80 1.68 2.95
CA ARG A 109 15.10 2.30 3.27
C ARG A 109 15.84 1.51 4.35
N LEU A 110 15.17 1.14 5.44
CA LEU A 110 15.76 0.37 6.53
C LEU A 110 16.22 -1.03 6.09
N SER A 111 15.45 -1.71 5.23
CA SER A 111 15.83 -3.04 4.71
C SER A 111 17.05 -3.02 3.79
N ARG A 112 17.53 -1.84 3.35
CA ARG A 112 18.76 -1.67 2.56
C ARG A 112 19.98 -1.35 3.41
N LEU A 113 19.80 -1.17 4.72
CA LEU A 113 20.85 -0.82 5.68
C LEU A 113 21.35 -2.03 6.49
N GLU A 114 21.21 -3.26 5.98
CA GLU A 114 21.82 -4.42 6.64
C GLU A 114 23.33 -4.16 6.82
N PRO A 115 23.89 -4.44 8.02
CA PRO A 115 25.30 -4.25 8.25
C PRO A 115 26.06 -5.19 7.31
N GLU A 116 27.00 -4.63 6.54
CA GLU A 116 28.04 -5.42 5.91
C GLU A 116 28.64 -6.30 7.02
N GLN A 117 28.45 -7.62 6.92
CA GLN A 117 29.13 -8.55 7.81
C GLN A 117 30.60 -8.30 7.60
N SER A 118 31.21 -7.52 8.50
CA SER A 118 32.65 -7.32 8.51
C SER A 118 33.22 -8.71 8.73
N ASN A 119 33.64 -9.33 7.63
CA ASN A 119 34.44 -10.53 7.61
C ASN A 119 35.72 -10.21 8.37
N VAL A 120 35.70 -10.40 9.69
CA VAL A 120 36.94 -10.56 10.44
C VAL A 120 37.42 -11.96 10.12
N SER A 121 38.05 -12.06 8.96
CA SER A 121 39.00 -13.11 8.63
C SER A 121 40.09 -13.08 9.71
N LYS A 122 40.01 -14.00 10.68
CA LYS A 122 41.19 -14.52 11.36
C LYS A 122 41.22 -16.02 11.14
N SER A 123 42.19 -16.40 10.33
CA SER A 123 42.48 -17.73 9.82
C SER A 123 43.29 -18.55 10.85
N PRO A 124 43.77 -19.78 10.54
CA PRO A 124 43.57 -20.98 11.35
C PRO A 124 44.81 -21.38 12.17
N LEU A 125 44.62 -22.17 13.23
CA LEU A 125 45.67 -23.05 13.79
C LEU A 125 45.02 -24.33 14.36
N SER A 126 45.42 -25.48 13.78
CA SER A 126 45.13 -26.87 14.16
C SER A 126 46.09 -27.34 15.28
N PRO A 127 46.30 -28.66 15.54
CA PRO A 127 45.38 -29.76 15.91
C PRO A 127 45.83 -30.47 17.22
N GLU A 128 44.99 -31.23 17.92
CA GLU A 128 45.47 -32.47 18.61
C GLU A 128 44.35 -33.48 18.92
N LYS A 129 44.70 -34.74 18.65
CA LYS A 129 43.87 -35.96 18.70
C LYS A 129 43.87 -36.58 20.09
N SER A 130 42.79 -37.28 20.47
CA SER A 130 42.79 -38.57 21.23
C SER A 130 41.36 -39.16 21.17
N LEU A 131 41.02 -40.01 20.19
CA LEU A 131 40.98 -41.48 20.26
C LEU A 131 40.25 -42.09 21.49
N GLN A 132 39.04 -42.63 21.28
CA GLN A 132 38.70 -44.06 21.49
C GLN A 132 37.23 -44.39 21.15
N ASN A 133 37.05 -45.24 20.13
CA ASN A 133 35.89 -46.11 19.80
C ASN A 133 35.97 -47.40 20.69
N PRO A 134 35.00 -48.37 20.73
CA PRO A 134 34.09 -48.77 19.64
C PRO A 134 32.66 -49.34 19.95
N LEU A 135 31.88 -49.42 18.86
CA LEU A 135 30.88 -50.41 18.42
C LEU A 135 29.75 -50.87 19.38
N ASP A 136 28.49 -50.72 18.94
CA ASP A 136 27.81 -51.87 18.33
C ASP A 136 26.72 -51.44 17.32
N ASP A 137 26.62 -52.23 16.26
CA ASP A 137 25.76 -52.12 15.09
C ASP A 137 24.27 -52.33 15.43
N THR A 138 23.35 -51.79 14.62
CA THR A 138 22.33 -52.59 13.91
C THR A 138 21.66 -51.72 12.84
N GLU A 139 21.58 -52.33 11.66
CA GLU A 139 21.21 -51.87 10.34
C GLU A 139 19.70 -51.62 10.17
N ASP A 140 19.32 -50.69 9.29
CA ASP A 140 18.67 -50.95 7.99
C ASP A 140 18.18 -49.61 7.39
N LYS A 141 18.74 -49.16 6.25
CA LYS A 141 18.22 -49.36 4.87
C LYS A 141 16.93 -48.57 4.61
N LEU A 142 16.79 -47.68 3.61
CA LEU A 142 17.31 -47.59 2.24
C LEU A 142 17.29 -46.11 1.79
N SER A 143 18.39 -45.59 1.23
CA SER A 143 18.59 -45.26 -0.21
C SER A 143 17.73 -44.07 -0.70
N ALA A 144 18.32 -42.88 -0.90
CA ALA A 144 19.11 -42.47 -2.08
C ALA A 144 18.24 -42.43 -3.36
N GLU A 145 18.31 -41.45 -4.26
CA GLU A 145 19.12 -40.25 -4.36
C GLU A 145 18.44 -39.35 -5.40
N ASP A 146 19.00 -38.17 -5.49
CA ASP A 146 18.70 -37.01 -6.30
C ASP A 146 18.74 -37.24 -7.84
N SER A 147 18.21 -36.26 -8.58
CA SER A 147 18.78 -35.68 -9.81
C SER A 147 17.92 -35.64 -11.08
N LYS A 148 17.80 -34.39 -11.60
CA LYS A 148 18.07 -33.93 -12.98
C LYS A 148 16.91 -33.59 -13.93
N ASP A 149 16.70 -32.28 -14.06
CA ASP A 149 16.67 -31.46 -15.29
C ASP A 149 16.41 -32.13 -16.65
N ARG A 150 15.35 -31.69 -17.37
CA ARG A 150 15.42 -30.91 -18.63
C ARG A 150 14.08 -30.77 -19.38
N ASN A 151 13.89 -29.57 -19.94
CA ASN A 151 13.16 -29.18 -21.18
C ASN A 151 11.70 -28.66 -21.12
N LEU A 152 11.59 -27.37 -21.50
CA LEU A 152 10.48 -26.57 -22.09
C LEU A 152 10.04 -27.08 -23.50
N PRO A 153 9.04 -26.51 -24.24
CA PRO A 153 8.35 -25.20 -24.09
C PRO A 153 6.81 -25.12 -24.39
N ASP A 154 6.29 -23.91 -24.13
CA ASP A 154 5.23 -23.09 -24.81
C ASP A 154 3.73 -23.43 -24.78
N ALA A 155 2.96 -22.51 -24.16
CA ALA A 155 1.68 -22.01 -24.68
C ALA A 155 1.31 -20.63 -24.07
N GLN A 156 1.66 -19.58 -24.81
CA GLN A 156 1.05 -18.24 -24.95
C GLN A 156 0.08 -17.71 -23.86
N SER A 157 0.54 -16.67 -23.15
CA SER A 157 -0.33 -15.66 -22.51
C SER A 157 0.19 -14.26 -22.87
N ASN A 158 -0.46 -13.66 -23.85
CA ASN A 158 -0.22 -12.34 -24.43
C ASN A 158 -0.42 -11.20 -23.42
N VAL A 159 0.65 -10.54 -22.99
CA VAL A 159 0.65 -9.22 -22.34
C VAL A 159 1.80 -8.40 -22.91
N GLY A 160 1.49 -7.26 -23.54
CA GLY A 160 2.50 -6.24 -23.89
C GLY A 160 2.33 -5.57 -25.25
N LEU A 161 1.19 -4.92 -25.49
CA LEU A 161 1.05 -3.93 -26.56
C LEU A 161 1.69 -2.62 -26.07
N TRP A 162 2.94 -2.37 -26.48
CA TRP A 162 3.59 -1.07 -26.32
C TRP A 162 3.00 -0.09 -27.33
N GLY A 163 2.25 0.89 -26.82
CA GLY A 163 1.70 1.98 -27.60
C GLY A 163 1.57 3.22 -26.74
N ASP A 164 2.62 4.05 -26.72
CA ASP A 164 2.63 5.52 -26.81
C ASP A 164 4.11 5.93 -26.67
N GLY A 165 4.73 6.75 -27.51
CA GLY A 165 4.15 7.89 -28.19
C GLY A 165 4.34 9.15 -27.34
N LYS A 166 5.42 9.89 -27.64
CA LYS A 166 5.48 11.37 -27.66
C LYS A 166 6.02 12.11 -26.41
N GLY A 167 7.22 12.67 -26.58
CA GLY A 167 7.51 14.07 -26.21
C GLY A 167 8.24 14.31 -24.90
N GLU A 168 9.53 14.01 -24.87
CA GLU A 168 10.46 14.55 -23.87
C GLU A 168 10.86 15.95 -24.37
N ASP A 169 10.19 16.97 -23.83
CA ASP A 169 10.60 18.36 -23.97
C ASP A 169 11.76 18.57 -22.98
N GLU A 170 12.97 18.25 -23.43
CA GLU A 170 14.20 18.54 -22.71
C GLU A 170 14.40 20.06 -22.66
N LEU A 171 14.10 20.65 -21.50
CA LEU A 171 14.45 22.05 -21.22
C LEU A 171 15.97 22.22 -21.28
N SER A 172 16.43 23.11 -22.16
CA SER A 172 17.85 23.43 -22.37
C SER A 172 18.44 24.14 -21.14
N PRO A 173 19.74 23.96 -20.81
CA PRO A 173 20.37 24.54 -19.62
C PRO A 173 20.32 26.07 -19.50
N GLU A 174 19.86 26.80 -20.52
CA GLU A 174 19.83 28.26 -20.58
C GLU A 174 18.60 28.90 -19.91
N GLU A 175 17.59 28.13 -19.51
CA GLU A 175 16.37 28.68 -18.86
C GLU A 175 16.40 28.73 -17.31
N ILE A 176 17.50 28.27 -16.68
CA ILE A 176 17.61 28.20 -15.21
C ILE A 176 18.06 29.52 -14.55
N GLN A 177 18.35 30.57 -15.32
CA GLN A 177 18.73 31.88 -14.79
C GLN A 177 18.01 33.04 -15.49
N MET A 178 16.72 33.21 -15.19
CA MET A 178 16.05 34.52 -15.25
C MET A 178 15.04 34.66 -14.12
#